data_AF-E9IBN3-F1
#
_entry.id   AF-E9IBN3-F1
#
_cell.length_a   1.000
_cell.length_b   1.000
_cell.length_c   1.000
_cell.angle_alpha   90.00
_cell.angle_beta   90.00
_cell.angle_gamma   90.00
#
_symmetry.space_group_name_H-M   'P 1'
#
loop_
_entity.id
_entity.type
_entity.pdbx_description
1 polymer ?
#
loop_
_entity_poly.entity_id
_entity_poly.type
_entity_poly.pdbx_seq_one_letter_code
_entity_poly.pdbx_strand_id
1 'polypeptide(L)'
;MKNGKRLFFSWLALSTHESTEEDFRQYDYGIDENYRRYKRKTPPKYDLKKITAPIVMFYAENDFFVQEQIYFLLFVGLNSLVIKNVHELSKRLPNVVLTEKVPYKLFNHIDFTWAIDAKTLLFDRVLELIQKFETNKNISIK
;
A
#
# COMPACT_ATOMS: atom_id res chain seq x y z
N MET A 1 -14.23 -12.83 -26.41
CA MET A 1 -13.14 -12.24 -25.59
C MET A 1 -13.48 -12.46 -24.12
N LYS A 2 -12.68 -13.23 -23.37
CA LYS A 2 -12.95 -13.49 -21.94
C LYS A 2 -12.67 -12.22 -21.14
N ASN A 3 -13.67 -11.73 -20.41
CA ASN A 3 -13.55 -10.63 -19.45
C ASN A 3 -12.65 -11.06 -18.28
N GLY A 4 -11.34 -11.02 -18.47
CA GLY A 4 -10.36 -11.27 -17.41
C GLY A 4 -10.36 -10.11 -16.44
N LYS A 5 -10.85 -10.33 -15.22
CA LYS A 5 -10.68 -9.41 -14.09
C LYS A 5 -9.18 -9.28 -13.85
N ARG A 6 -8.58 -8.16 -14.24
CA ARG A 6 -7.16 -7.88 -14.00
C ARG A 6 -6.98 -7.54 -12.52
N LEU A 7 -6.10 -8.30 -11.85
CA LEU A 7 -5.57 -7.91 -10.56
C LEU A 7 -4.67 -6.69 -10.74
N PHE A 8 -4.85 -5.69 -9.90
CA PHE A 8 -3.98 -4.53 -9.88
C PHE A 8 -3.06 -4.67 -8.68
N PHE A 9 -1.77 -4.86 -8.93
CA PHE A 9 -0.74 -4.80 -7.89
C PHE A 9 -0.30 -3.35 -7.78
N SER A 10 -0.83 -2.65 -6.78
CA SER A 10 -0.33 -1.33 -6.41
C SER A 10 0.61 -1.51 -5.23
N TRP A 11 1.88 -1.19 -5.49
CA TRP A 11 2.88 -0.94 -4.47
C TRP A 11 2.57 0.40 -3.82
N LEU A 12 1.73 0.41 -2.77
CA LEU A 12 1.57 1.64 -2.00
C LEU A 12 2.72 1.72 -1.00
N ALA A 13 3.78 2.45 -1.39
CA ALA A 13 4.74 2.97 -0.46
C ALA A 13 4.02 3.93 0.48
N LEU A 14 3.57 3.42 1.62
CA LEU A 14 3.07 4.26 2.71
C LEU A 14 4.28 4.86 3.42
N SER A 15 4.84 5.93 2.83
CA SER A 15 5.63 6.87 3.63
C SER A 15 4.70 7.39 4.73
N THR A 16 5.14 7.23 5.97
CA THR A 16 4.32 7.23 7.19
C THR A 16 3.76 8.61 7.60
N HIS A 17 3.57 9.51 6.63
CA HIS A 17 3.06 10.85 6.84
C HIS A 17 1.76 11.16 6.07
N GLU A 18 1.32 10.32 5.13
CA GLU A 18 0.17 10.61 4.25
C GLU A 18 -1.15 9.90 4.63
N SER A 19 -1.16 9.11 5.70
CA SER A 19 -2.27 8.20 6.02
C SER A 19 -3.16 8.62 7.19
N THR A 20 -2.98 9.81 7.75
CA THR A 20 -4.07 10.45 8.50
C THR A 20 -5.06 11.06 7.49
N GLU A 21 -6.32 11.24 7.86
CA GLU A 21 -7.46 11.56 6.97
C GLU A 21 -7.27 12.78 6.03
N GLU A 22 -6.21 13.56 6.21
CA GLU A 22 -6.01 14.85 5.55
C GLU A 22 -5.25 14.80 4.20
N ASP A 23 -4.46 13.76 3.91
CA ASP A 23 -3.41 13.90 2.88
C ASP A 23 -3.50 13.04 1.61
N PHE A 24 -4.38 12.03 1.50
CA PHE A 24 -4.54 11.34 0.20
C PHE A 24 -5.41 12.15 -0.78
N ARG A 25 -4.78 13.14 -1.40
CA ARG A 25 -5.37 14.15 -2.28
C ARG A 25 -4.44 14.47 -3.43
N GLN A 26 -4.95 15.24 -4.39
CA GLN A 26 -4.11 15.76 -5.46
C GLN A 26 -3.06 16.74 -4.90
N TYR A 27 -2.02 17.01 -5.67
CA TYR A 27 -0.96 17.93 -5.25
C TYR A 27 -1.50 19.34 -5.00
N ASP A 28 -1.04 20.00 -3.94
CA ASP A 28 -1.36 21.39 -3.63
C ASP A 28 -0.42 22.34 -4.39
N TYR A 29 -0.94 23.04 -5.38
CA TYR A 29 -0.18 24.02 -6.17
C TYR A 29 -0.27 25.45 -5.62
N GLY A 30 -0.90 25.65 -4.45
CA GLY A 30 -1.27 26.95 -3.93
C GLY A 30 -2.62 27.44 -4.47
N ILE A 31 -3.24 28.40 -3.77
CA ILE A 31 -4.65 28.79 -3.96
C ILE A 31 -5.02 29.11 -5.42
N ASP A 32 -4.21 29.95 -6.08
CA ASP A 32 -4.52 30.44 -7.43
C ASP A 32 -4.43 29.32 -8.46
N GLU A 33 -3.36 28.53 -8.40
CA GLU A 33 -3.15 27.44 -9.35
C GLU A 33 -4.09 26.25 -9.07
N ASN A 34 -4.43 26.00 -7.81
CA ASN A 34 -5.49 25.06 -7.43
C ASN A 34 -6.85 25.50 -8.01
N TYR A 35 -7.18 26.79 -7.97
CA TYR A 35 -8.43 27.24 -8.57
C TYR A 35 -8.42 27.09 -10.10
N ARG A 36 -7.27 27.39 -10.75
CA ARG A 36 -7.13 27.20 -12.20
C ARG A 36 -7.36 25.74 -12.61
N ARG A 37 -6.76 24.79 -11.87
CA ARG A 37 -6.78 23.34 -12.16
C ARG A 37 -8.03 22.62 -11.63
N TYR A 38 -8.36 22.83 -10.37
CA TYR A 38 -9.37 22.05 -9.63
C TYR A 38 -10.68 22.80 -9.43
N LYS A 39 -10.74 24.10 -9.78
CA LYS A 39 -11.88 24.99 -9.51
C LYS A 39 -12.18 25.12 -8.01
N ARG A 40 -11.18 24.87 -7.15
CA ARG A 40 -11.27 24.92 -5.68
C ARG A 40 -9.95 25.45 -5.12
N LYS A 41 -9.99 26.10 -3.95
CA LYS A 41 -8.79 26.66 -3.31
C LYS A 41 -7.87 25.57 -2.73
N THR A 42 -8.45 24.45 -2.31
CA THR A 42 -7.74 23.30 -1.75
C THR A 42 -7.77 22.12 -2.72
N PRO A 43 -6.72 21.29 -2.76
CA PRO A 43 -6.69 20.12 -3.63
C PRO A 43 -7.76 19.10 -3.21
N PRO A 44 -8.46 18.48 -4.18
CA PRO A 44 -9.49 17.48 -3.89
C PRO A 44 -8.87 16.16 -3.41
N LYS A 45 -9.52 15.53 -2.43
CA LYS A 45 -9.20 14.17 -1.98
C LYS A 45 -9.51 13.13 -3.06
N TYR A 46 -8.73 12.06 -3.13
CA TYR A 46 -9.05 10.92 -3.98
C TYR A 46 -10.19 10.09 -3.37
N ASP A 47 -11.16 9.73 -4.20
CA ASP A 47 -12.27 8.88 -3.79
C ASP A 47 -11.89 7.40 -3.92
N LEU A 48 -11.42 6.81 -2.81
CA LEU A 48 -11.01 5.41 -2.74
C LEU A 48 -12.16 4.43 -3.07
N LYS A 49 -13.43 4.85 -2.96
CA LYS A 49 -14.59 4.01 -3.32
C LYS A 49 -14.65 3.72 -4.82
N LYS A 50 -13.99 4.54 -5.65
CA LYS A 50 -13.89 4.34 -7.10
C LYS A 50 -12.90 3.25 -7.49
N ILE A 51 -12.13 2.70 -6.54
CA ILE A 51 -11.18 1.61 -6.80
C ILE A 51 -11.94 0.29 -6.86
N THR A 52 -12.17 -0.22 -8.08
CA THR A 52 -12.96 -1.43 -8.33
C THR A 52 -12.12 -2.69 -8.52
N ALA A 53 -10.80 -2.56 -8.67
CA ALA A 53 -9.91 -3.71 -8.83
C ALA A 53 -9.81 -4.50 -7.51
N PRO A 54 -9.70 -5.84 -7.54
CA PRO A 54 -9.36 -6.61 -6.36
C PRO A 54 -7.93 -6.28 -5.91
N ILE A 55 -7.74 -6.08 -4.61
CA ILE A 55 -6.47 -5.62 -4.03
C ILE A 55 -5.93 -6.70 -3.08
N VAL A 56 -4.66 -7.04 -3.26
CA VAL A 56 -3.87 -7.74 -2.25
C VAL A 56 -2.82 -6.76 -1.74
N MET A 57 -2.71 -6.62 -0.43
CA MET A 57 -1.77 -5.72 0.22
C MET A 57 -0.68 -6.53 0.92
N PHE A 58 0.57 -6.35 0.52
CA PHE A 58 1.72 -6.81 1.28
C PHE A 58 2.30 -5.65 2.08
N TYR A 59 2.68 -5.90 3.31
CA TYR A 59 3.35 -4.90 4.15
C TYR A 59 4.49 -5.53 4.94
N ALA A 60 5.49 -4.72 5.29
CA ALA A 60 6.59 -5.16 6.15
C ALA A 60 6.57 -4.38 7.46
N GLU A 61 7.05 -5.01 8.53
CA GLU A 61 7.00 -4.43 9.88
C GLU A 61 7.98 -3.25 10.02
N ASN A 62 9.10 -3.31 9.30
CA ASN A 62 10.17 -2.33 9.29
C ASN A 62 10.14 -1.45 8.01
N ASP A 63 8.97 -1.26 7.42
CA ASP A 63 8.77 -0.48 6.19
C ASP A 63 8.79 1.03 6.46
N PHE A 64 9.99 1.57 6.73
CA PHE A 64 10.22 2.99 6.93
C PHE A 64 11.25 3.53 5.94
N PHE A 65 10.95 4.68 5.33
CA PHE A 65 11.94 5.54 4.71
C PHE A 65 12.41 6.56 5.74
N VAL A 66 13.48 6.26 6.47
CA VAL A 66 14.12 7.24 7.37
C VAL A 66 15.60 7.23 7.06
N GLN A 67 16.24 8.40 6.98
CA GLN A 67 17.70 8.49 6.91
C GLN A 67 18.30 7.98 8.21
N GLU A 68 19.35 7.16 8.11
CA GLU A 68 20.02 6.32 9.13
C GLU A 68 20.26 6.89 10.56
N GLN A 69 20.04 8.18 10.83
CA GLN A 69 20.49 8.81 12.07
C GLN A 69 19.46 8.88 13.21
N ILE A 70 18.17 8.56 12.97
CA ILE A 70 17.11 8.62 14.00
C ILE A 70 16.65 7.20 14.40
N TYR A 71 17.58 6.26 14.48
CA TYR A 71 17.23 4.83 14.44
C TYR A 71 16.93 4.18 15.80
N PHE A 72 17.41 4.69 16.94
CA PHE A 72 17.31 3.87 18.16
C PHE A 72 16.10 4.14 19.04
N LEU A 73 15.68 5.41 19.17
CA LEU A 73 14.58 5.79 20.08
C LEU A 73 13.19 5.79 19.40
N LEU A 74 13.14 5.75 18.07
CA LEU A 74 11.91 5.84 17.28
C LEU A 74 11.34 4.45 16.90
N PHE A 75 12.16 3.40 16.97
CA PHE A 75 11.87 2.05 16.44
C PHE A 75 10.65 1.36 17.06
N VAL A 76 10.33 1.63 18.33
CA VAL A 76 9.21 0.95 19.01
C VAL A 76 7.85 1.55 18.61
N GLY A 77 7.79 2.86 18.35
CA GLY A 77 6.56 3.54 17.95
C GLY A 77 6.23 3.37 16.46
N LEU A 78 7.26 3.33 15.62
CA LEU A 78 7.16 3.28 14.18
C LEU A 78 6.43 2.04 13.67
N ASN A 79 6.83 0.84 14.09
CA ASN A 79 6.21 -0.41 13.63
C ASN A 79 4.69 -0.42 13.87
N SER A 80 4.25 0.15 15.00
CA SER A 80 2.82 0.30 15.32
C SER A 80 2.11 1.23 14.34
N LEU A 81 2.78 2.28 13.85
CA LEU A 81 2.22 3.22 12.88
C LEU A 81 2.05 2.59 11.49
N VAL A 82 3.04 1.85 10.97
CA VAL A 82 2.89 1.17 9.67
C VAL A 82 1.72 0.19 9.71
N ILE A 83 1.65 -0.65 10.74
CA ILE A 83 0.57 -1.63 10.89
C ILE A 83 -0.79 -0.92 10.97
N LYS A 84 -0.90 0.15 11.77
CA LYS A 84 -2.15 0.94 11.87
C LYS A 84 -2.52 1.55 10.53
N ASN A 85 -1.57 2.15 9.81
CA ASN A 85 -1.83 2.82 8.54
C ASN A 85 -2.30 1.86 7.45
N VAL A 86 -1.67 0.68 7.34
CA VAL A 86 -2.08 -0.38 6.42
C VAL A 86 -3.49 -0.87 6.76
N HIS A 87 -3.79 -1.05 8.05
CA HIS A 87 -5.10 -1.49 8.52
C HIS A 87 -6.21 -0.45 8.28
N GLU A 88 -5.94 0.83 8.51
CA GLU A 88 -6.92 1.89 8.24
C GLU A 88 -7.14 2.09 6.73
N LEU A 89 -6.10 1.96 5.90
CA LEU A 89 -6.26 1.97 4.46
C LEU A 89 -7.09 0.77 3.97
N SER A 90 -6.84 -0.43 4.50
CA SER A 90 -7.57 -1.63 4.08
C SER A 90 -9.07 -1.54 4.38
N LYS A 91 -9.45 -0.91 5.49
CA LYS A 91 -10.87 -0.61 5.83
C LYS A 91 -11.54 0.37 4.86
N ARG A 92 -10.78 1.33 4.31
CA ARG A 92 -11.32 2.37 3.42
C ARG A 92 -11.46 1.88 1.99
N LEU A 93 -10.69 0.88 1.60
CA LEU A 93 -10.72 0.29 0.26
C LEU A 93 -11.84 -0.76 0.15
N PRO A 94 -12.72 -0.66 -0.86
CA PRO A 94 -13.91 -1.52 -0.94
C PRO A 94 -13.63 -2.97 -1.36
N ASN A 95 -12.45 -3.26 -1.94
CA ASN A 95 -12.18 -4.53 -2.63
C ASN A 95 -10.84 -5.17 -2.20
N VAL A 96 -10.46 -5.04 -0.93
CA VAL A 96 -9.28 -5.74 -0.38
C VAL A 96 -9.63 -7.20 -0.15
N VAL A 97 -8.90 -8.09 -0.83
CA VAL A 97 -9.09 -9.55 -0.74
C VAL A 97 -8.18 -10.14 0.34
N LEU A 98 -6.99 -9.58 0.51
CA LEU A 98 -5.98 -10.08 1.43
C LEU A 98 -5.03 -8.97 1.86
N THR A 99 -4.67 -8.94 3.14
CA THR A 99 -3.57 -8.16 3.68
C THR A 99 -2.61 -9.12 4.37
N GLU A 100 -1.36 -9.19 3.90
CA GLU A 100 -0.38 -10.18 4.35
C GLU A 100 0.94 -9.50 4.73
N LYS A 101 1.52 -9.91 5.87
CA LYS A 101 2.81 -9.39 6.33
C LYS A 101 3.94 -10.20 5.68
N VAL A 102 4.98 -9.53 5.20
CA VAL A 102 6.21 -10.20 4.76
C VAL A 102 6.85 -10.92 5.96
N PRO A 103 7.20 -12.22 5.86
CA PRO A 103 7.66 -13.03 6.99
C PRO A 103 9.14 -12.79 7.34
N TYR A 104 9.59 -11.54 7.30
CA TYR A 104 10.94 -11.15 7.69
C TYR A 104 10.92 -9.80 8.41
N LYS A 105 11.40 -9.78 9.66
CA LYS A 105 11.26 -8.61 10.55
C LYS A 105 12.06 -7.39 10.10
N LEU A 106 13.21 -7.62 9.46
CA LEU A 106 14.09 -6.54 9.01
C LEU A 106 13.75 -6.07 7.59
N PHE A 107 12.83 -6.76 6.91
CA PHE A 107 12.35 -6.39 5.60
C PHE A 107 11.80 -4.96 5.66
N ASN A 108 12.39 -4.08 4.88
CA ASN A 108 12.09 -2.66 4.86
C ASN A 108 11.60 -2.23 3.48
N HIS A 109 11.48 -0.91 3.29
CA HIS A 109 10.95 -0.36 2.07
C HIS A 109 11.73 -0.76 0.81
N ILE A 110 13.06 -0.75 0.86
CA ILE A 110 13.89 -0.99 -0.33
C ILE A 110 13.92 -2.46 -0.72
N ASP A 111 13.76 -3.35 0.26
CA ASP A 111 13.82 -4.80 0.11
C ASP A 111 12.73 -5.33 -0.81
N PHE A 112 11.59 -4.65 -0.84
CA PHE A 112 10.49 -4.89 -1.77
C PHE A 112 10.91 -4.86 -3.25
N THR A 113 11.98 -4.13 -3.57
CA THR A 113 12.50 -3.99 -4.92
C THR A 113 13.87 -4.65 -5.12
N TRP A 114 14.74 -4.62 -4.11
CA TRP A 114 16.17 -4.97 -4.26
C TRP A 114 16.68 -6.06 -3.32
N ALA A 115 15.85 -6.65 -2.44
CA ALA A 115 16.34 -7.72 -1.59
C ALA A 115 16.69 -8.97 -2.40
N ILE A 116 17.85 -9.56 -2.08
CA ILE A 116 18.37 -10.77 -2.74
C ILE A 116 17.40 -11.94 -2.54
N ASP A 117 16.73 -11.98 -1.39
CA ASP A 117 15.76 -12.98 -0.98
C ASP A 117 14.29 -12.55 -1.21
N ALA A 118 14.05 -11.43 -1.92
CA ALA A 118 12.70 -10.96 -2.27
C ALA A 118 11.87 -12.01 -3.02
N LYS A 119 12.53 -12.87 -3.81
CA LYS A 119 11.87 -13.99 -4.50
C LYS A 119 11.15 -14.89 -3.51
N THR A 120 11.87 -15.38 -2.50
CA THR A 120 11.36 -16.33 -1.52
C THR A 120 10.47 -15.68 -0.48
N LEU A 121 10.78 -14.44 -0.09
CA LEU A 121 10.04 -13.73 0.96
C LEU A 121 8.73 -13.11 0.47
N LEU A 122 8.61 -12.83 -0.84
CA LEU A 122 7.46 -12.10 -1.38
C LEU A 122 7.00 -12.59 -2.76
N PHE A 123 7.88 -12.64 -3.76
CA PHE A 123 7.43 -12.81 -5.15
C PHE A 123 6.83 -14.18 -5.45
N ASP A 124 7.34 -15.25 -4.83
CA ASP A 124 6.74 -16.58 -4.98
C ASP A 124 5.29 -16.59 -4.49
N ARG A 125 5.00 -15.88 -3.38
CA ARG A 125 3.65 -15.70 -2.85
C ARG A 125 2.76 -14.83 -3.74
N VAL A 126 3.31 -13.75 -4.30
CA VAL A 126 2.60 -12.91 -5.28
C VAL A 126 2.18 -13.73 -6.50
N LEU A 127 3.10 -14.51 -7.08
CA LEU A 127 2.84 -15.36 -8.24
C LEU A 127 1.80 -16.43 -7.94
N GLU A 128 1.86 -17.06 -6.76
CA GLU A 128 0.85 -18.01 -6.30
C GLU A 128 -0.55 -17.39 -6.27
N LEU A 129 -0.68 -16.17 -5.74
CA LEU A 129 -1.96 -15.47 -5.68
C LEU A 129 -2.48 -15.12 -7.07
N ILE A 130 -1.62 -14.59 -7.97
CA ILE A 130 -2.00 -14.32 -9.37
C ILE A 130 -2.61 -15.57 -10.01
N GLN A 131 -1.92 -16.71 -9.91
CA GLN A 131 -2.39 -17.96 -10.48
C GLN A 131 -3.73 -18.42 -9.88
N LYS A 132 -3.94 -18.25 -8.56
CA LYS A 132 -5.21 -18.57 -7.90
C LYS A 132 -6.37 -17.72 -8.43
N PHE A 133 -6.15 -16.41 -8.60
CA PHE A 133 -7.15 -15.51 -9.14
C PHE A 133 -7.48 -15.81 -10.62
N GLU A 134 -6.48 -16.14 -11.44
CA GLU A 134 -6.71 -16.51 -12.85
C GLU A 134 -7.48 -17.82 -13.01
N THR A 135 -7.21 -18.78 -12.12
CA THR A 135 -7.83 -20.12 -12.19
C THR A 135 -9.17 -20.23 -11.48
N ASN A 136 -9.71 -19.13 -10.92
CA ASN A 136 -10.92 -19.10 -10.07
C ASN A 136 -10.91 -20.17 -8.96
N LYS A 137 -9.73 -20.55 -8.47
CA LYS A 137 -9.66 -21.41 -7.29
C LYS A 137 -10.00 -20.53 -6.10
N ASN A 138 -11.01 -20.93 -5.31
CA ASN A 138 -11.40 -20.24 -4.08
C ASN A 138 -10.13 -19.96 -3.27
N ILE A 139 -9.81 -18.67 -3.11
CA ILE A 139 -8.75 -18.24 -2.22
C ILE A 139 -9.23 -18.64 -0.84
N SER A 140 -8.70 -19.73 -0.30
CA SER A 140 -8.96 -20.12 1.07
C SER A 140 -8.25 -19.10 1.94
N ILE A 141 -8.98 -18.05 2.31
CA ILE A 141 -8.56 -17.07 3.30
C ILE A 141 -8.62 -17.83 4.64
N LYS A 142 -7.45 -18.15 5.19
CA LYS A 142 -7.31 -18.63 6.58
C LYS A 142 -7.05 -17.43 7.47
#